data_AF-A0A3B8MHG4-F1
#
_entry.id   AF-A0A3B8MHG4-F1
#
_cell.length_a   1.000
_cell.length_b   1.000
_cell.length_c   1.000
_cell.angle_alpha   90.00
_cell.angle_beta   90.00
_cell.angle_gamma   90.00
#
_symmetry.space_group_name_H-M   'P 1'
#
loop_
_entity.id
_entity.type
_entity.pdbx_description
1 polymer ?
#
loop_
_entity_poly.entity_id
_entity_poly.type
_entity_poly.pdbx_seq_one_letter_code
_entity_poly.pdbx_strand_id
1 'polypeptide(L)' 'MTDVADITPDDKVLEIGTGSGYQAAVLAKMTDSVYSIGILFRELADQARERLPRLV' A
#
# COMPACT_ATOMS: atom_id res chain seq x y z
N MET A 1 -2.44 2.57 13.66
CA MET A 1 -2.55 1.19 13.10
C MET A 1 -1.23 0.78 12.48
N THR A 2 -0.66 1.63 11.61
CA THR A 2 0.72 1.47 11.10
C THR A 2 1.79 1.62 12.20
N ASP A 3 1.51 2.38 13.26
CA ASP A 3 2.46 2.69 14.34
C ASP A 3 2.95 1.44 15.11
N VAL A 4 2.12 0.39 15.16
CA VAL A 4 2.46 -0.86 15.86
C VAL A 4 3.46 -1.70 15.06
N ALA A 5 3.61 -1.43 13.77
CA ALA A 5 4.52 -2.15 12.89
C ALA A 5 5.97 -1.64 12.96
N ASP A 6 6.22 -0.51 13.64
CA ASP A 6 7.56 0.07 13.88
C ASP A 6 8.46 0.09 12.63
N ILE A 7 7.90 0.59 11.53
CA ILE A 7 8.53 0.53 10.20
C ILE A 7 9.68 1.52 10.11
N THR A 8 10.81 1.03 9.64
CA THR A 8 12.01 1.80 9.32
C THR A 8 12.18 1.98 7.81
N PRO A 9 12.97 2.98 7.35
CA PRO A 9 13.19 3.20 5.91
C PRO A 9 13.76 2.00 5.14
N ASP A 10 14.54 1.15 5.81
CA ASP A 10 15.20 -0.01 5.20
C ASP A 10 14.32 -1.27 5.15
N ASP A 11 13.13 -1.23 5.76
CA ASP A 11 12.24 -2.39 5.81
C ASP A 11 11.59 -2.71 4.47
N LYS A 12 11.17 -3.96 4.31
CA LYS A 12 10.34 -4.39 3.18
C LYS A 12 8.96 -4.75 3.68
N VAL A 13 7.96 -4.03 3.21
CA VAL A 13 6.58 -4.16 3.69
C VAL A 13 5.73 -4.89 2.66
N LEU A 14 5.05 -5.95 3.11
CA LEU A 14 3.97 -6.61 2.37
C LEU A 14 2.62 -6.22 2.98
N GLU A 15 1.84 -5.44 2.24
CA GLU A 15 0.45 -5.17 2.55
C GLU A 15 -0.45 -6.24 1.94
N ILE A 16 -1.29 -6.86 2.76
CA ILE A 16 -2.30 -7.83 2.33
C ILE A 16 -3.68 -7.16 2.38
N GLY A 17 -4.21 -6.88 1.20
CA GLY A 17 -5.47 -6.18 0.98
C GLY A 17 -5.26 -4.76 0.47
N THR A 18 -4.90 -4.59 -0.81
CA THR A 18 -4.68 -3.27 -1.43
C THR A 18 -5.83 -2.29 -1.24
N GLY A 19 -7.08 -2.78 -1.20
CA GLY A 19 -8.26 -1.94 -0.96
C GLY A 19 -8.32 -0.75 -1.93
N SER A 20 -8.27 0.47 -1.38
CA SER A 20 -8.24 1.72 -2.17
C SER A 20 -6.85 2.18 -2.59
N GLY A 21 -5.78 1.55 -2.09
CA GLY A 21 -4.39 1.97 -2.24
C GLY A 21 -3.96 3.05 -1.24
N TYR A 22 -4.83 3.50 -0.33
CA TYR A 22 -4.47 4.55 0.63
C TYR A 22 -3.39 4.11 1.63
N GLN A 23 -3.52 2.90 2.17
CA GLN A 23 -2.57 2.40 3.16
C GLN A 23 -1.20 2.11 2.52
N ALA A 24 -1.16 1.53 1.32
CA ALA A 24 0.06 1.44 0.51
C ALA A 24 0.77 2.80 0.35
N ALA A 25 0.00 3.88 0.09
CA ALA A 25 0.56 5.21 -0.05
C ALA A 25 1.12 5.77 1.28
N VAL A 26 0.45 5.51 2.41
CA VAL A 26 0.96 5.85 3.74
C VAL A 26 2.27 5.11 4.03
N LEU A 27 2.32 3.80 3.75
CA LEU A 27 3.51 2.98 3.92
C LEU A 27 4.67 3.45 3.05
N ALA A 28 4.39 3.90 1.83
CA ALA A 28 5.37 4.43 0.89
C ALA A 28 5.99 5.78 1.33
N LYS A 29 5.46 6.43 2.37
CA LYS A 29 6.12 7.57 3.03
C LYS A 29 7.10 7.16 4.13
N MET A 30 7.10 5.89 4.53
CA MET A 30 7.94 5.35 5.60
C MET A 30 9.10 4.52 5.05
N THR A 31 8.89 3.79 3.94
CA THR A 31 9.92 3.00 3.26
C THR A 31 9.70 2.97 1.75
N ASP A 32 10.79 2.80 1.02
CA ASP A 32 10.84 2.74 -0.44
C ASP A 32 10.34 1.38 -0.99
N SER A 33 10.23 0.37 -0.12
CA SER A 33 9.95 -1.03 -0.49
C SER A 33 8.58 -1.51 0.00
N VAL A 34 7.51 -1.08 -0.67
CA VAL A 34 6.13 -1.49 -0.37
C VAL A 34 5.55 -2.35 -1.48
N TYR A 35 5.10 -3.55 -1.12
CA TYR A 35 4.40 -4.49 -2.00
C TYR A 35 2.97 -4.64 -1.48
N SER A 36 1.98 -4.29 -2.29
CA SER A 36 0.58 -4.47 -1.91
C SER A 36 -0.11 -5.51 -2.79
N ILE A 37 -0.72 -6.50 -2.17
CA ILE A 37 -1.50 -7.54 -2.84
C ILE A 37 -2.97 -7.45 -2.44
N GLY A 38 -3.89 -7.87 -3.32
CA GLY A 38 -5.32 -7.85 -3.04
C GLY A 38 -6.05 -8.92 -3.84
N ILE A 39 -7.31 -9.17 -3.47
CA ILE A 39 -8.17 -10.05 -4.26
C ILE A 39 -8.47 -9.39 -5.61
N LEU A 40 -8.53 -10.20 -6.68
CA LEU A 40 -8.82 -9.71 -8.02
C LEU A 40 -10.32 -9.47 -8.20
N PHE A 41 -10.82 -8.42 -7.56
CA PHE A 41 -12.11 -7.83 -7.85
C PHE A 41 -11.85 -6.64 -8.78
N ARG A 42 -12.28 -6.74 -10.04
CA ARG A 42 -11.81 -5.87 -11.14
C ARG A 42 -11.98 -4.39 -10.80
N GLU A 43 -13.15 -4.02 -10.28
CA GLU A 43 -13.49 -2.65 -9.94
C GLU A 43 -12.58 -2.07 -8.85
N LEU A 44 -12.24 -2.87 -7.83
CA LEU A 44 -11.36 -2.43 -6.75
C LEU A 44 -9.90 -2.40 -7.21
N ALA A 45 -9.46 -3.39 -7.98
CA ALA A 45 -8.11 -3.43 -8.51
C ALA A 45 -7.83 -2.25 -9.45
N ASP A 46 -8.78 -1.91 -10.32
CA ASP A 46 -8.65 -0.79 -11.26
C ASP A 46 -8.67 0.55 -10.52
N GLN A 47 -9.55 0.72 -9.52
CA GLN A 47 -9.55 1.91 -8.67
C GLN A 47 -8.24 2.09 -7.92
N ALA A 48 -7.68 1.02 -7.34
CA ALA A 48 -6.40 1.09 -6.64
C ALA A 48 -5.26 1.44 -7.59
N ARG A 49 -5.22 0.85 -8.79
CA ARG A 49 -4.22 1.16 -9.84
C ARG A 49 -4.28 2.61 -10.30
N GLU A 50 -5.48 3.18 -10.40
CA GLU A 50 -5.64 4.58 -10.81
C GLU A 50 -5.31 5.55 -9.66
N ARG A 51 -5.71 5.23 -8.43
CA ARG A 51 -5.57 6.11 -7.27
C ARG A 51 -4.17 6.10 -6.70
N LEU A 52 -3.54 4.93 -6.57
CA LEU A 52 -2.26 4.79 -5.88
C LEU A 52 -1.19 5.75 -6.43
N PRO A 53 -0.97 5.87 -7.76
CA PRO A 53 0.01 6.82 -8.31
C PRO A 53 -0.27 8.30 -8.01
N ARG A 54 -1.51 8.65 -7.63
CA ARG A 54 -1.89 10.02 -7.25
C ARG A 54 -1.67 10.30 -5.75
N LEU A 55 -1.42 9.26 -4.96
CA LEU A 55 -1.27 9.33 -3.51
C LEU A 55 0.19 9.21 -3.04
N VAL A 56 1.06 8.63 -3.88
CA VAL A 56 2.52 8.55 -3.63
C VAL A 56 3.26 9.76 -4.15
#